data_AF-A0A151R7V6-F1
#
_entry.id   AF-A0A151R7V6-F1
#
_cell.length_a   1.000
_cell.length_b   1.000
_cell.length_c   1.000
_cell.angle_alpha   90.00
_cell.angle_beta   90.00
_cell.angle_gamma   90.00
#
_symmetry.space_group_name_H-M   'P 1'
#
loop_
_entity.id
_entity.type
_entity.pdbx_description
1 polymer ?
#
loop_
_entity_poly.entity_id
_entity_poly.type
_entity_poly.pdbx_seq_one_letter_code
_entity_poly.pdbx_strand_id
1 'polypeptide(L)'
;MGKTIGCGIRRGRLYYLDLTEKYSERLGQVLVTKRSQEVRKGEDIWLWHKRIGHASFGYIDKLFSNVFDQIDTLTLYCDVCELEKSHITFFFPLISNKSSFLFMIIHYDV
;
A
#
# COMPACT_ATOMS: atom_id res chain seq x y z
N MET A 1 16.66 29.08 10.25
CA MET A 1 17.89 28.50 9.65
C MET A 1 17.76 26.98 9.64
N GLY A 2 17.84 26.35 8.47
CA GLY A 2 17.76 24.89 8.35
C GLY A 2 19.03 24.20 8.84
N LYS A 3 18.89 22.97 9.36
CA LYS A 3 20.01 22.14 9.84
C LYS A 3 20.41 21.13 8.77
N THR A 4 21.66 21.18 8.30
CA THR A 4 22.20 20.24 7.29
C THR A 4 22.38 18.84 7.88
N ILE A 5 21.81 17.81 7.25
CA ILE A 5 21.81 16.41 7.72
C ILE A 5 23.03 15.60 7.27
N GLY A 6 23.76 16.07 6.26
CA GLY A 6 24.99 15.47 5.74
C GLY A 6 25.42 16.15 4.44
N CYS A 7 26.58 15.76 3.90
CA CYS A 7 27.10 16.25 2.62
C CYS A 7 27.07 15.13 1.58
N GLY A 8 26.62 15.42 0.35
CA GLY A 8 26.68 14.45 -0.75
C GLY A 8 28.04 14.44 -1.43
N ILE A 9 28.69 13.29 -1.55
CA ILE A 9 29.92 13.06 -2.29
C ILE A 9 29.62 12.34 -3.60
N ARG A 10 30.05 12.91 -4.72
CA ARG A 10 29.92 12.25 -6.03
C ARG A 10 30.98 11.17 -6.19
N ARG A 11 30.57 9.93 -6.46
CA ARG A 11 31.46 8.85 -6.93
C ARG A 11 30.92 8.32 -8.26
N GLY A 12 31.69 8.53 -9.34
CA GLY A 12 31.23 8.24 -10.70
C GLY A 12 30.03 9.11 -11.10
N ARG A 13 28.92 8.46 -11.47
CA ARG A 13 27.65 9.10 -11.86
C ARG A 13 26.62 9.17 -10.71
N LEU A 14 26.98 8.74 -9.51
CA LEU A 14 26.09 8.69 -8.35
C LEU A 14 26.58 9.62 -7.24
N TYR A 15 25.64 10.17 -6.48
CA TYR A 15 25.91 10.90 -5.24
C TYR A 15 25.65 9.97 -4.05
N TYR A 16 26.62 9.90 -3.15
CA TYR A 16 26.57 9.14 -1.91
C TYR A 16 26.51 10.12 -0.77
N LEU A 17 25.64 9.89 0.21
CA LEU A 17 25.64 10.70 1.42
C LEU A 17 26.89 10.35 2.24
N ASP A 18 27.68 11.35 2.60
CA ASP A 18 28.86 11.19 3.44
C ASP A 18 28.44 10.94 4.88
N LEU A 19 28.62 9.70 5.32
CA LEU A 19 28.23 9.21 6.63
C LEU A 19 29.40 9.24 7.62
N THR A 20 30.19 10.32 7.62
CA THR A 20 31.21 10.47 8.67
C THR A 20 30.58 10.41 10.06
N GLU A 21 31.35 10.02 11.07
CA GLU A 21 30.88 9.91 12.47
C GLU A 21 30.18 11.20 12.96
N LYS A 22 30.56 12.35 12.41
CA LYS A 22 29.93 13.65 12.68
C LYS A 22 28.44 13.73 12.30
N TYR A 23 28.02 12.97 11.28
CA TYR A 23 26.64 12.98 10.76
C TYR A 23 25.89 11.68 11.03
N SER A 24 26.56 10.61 11.48
CA SER A 24 25.94 9.31 11.75
C SER A 24 24.89 9.37 12.87
N GLU A 25 25.20 10.03 13.99
CA GLU A 25 24.25 10.22 15.10
C GLU A 25 23.02 11.03 14.67
N ARG A 26 23.23 12.04 13.82
CA ARG A 26 22.16 12.90 13.32
C ARG A 26 21.29 12.19 12.29
N LEU A 27 21.88 11.34 11.45
CA LEU A 27 21.11 10.45 10.59
C LEU A 27 20.32 9.44 11.39
N GLY A 28 20.86 8.90 12.48
CA GLY A 28 20.09 8.11 13.44
C GLY A 28 18.86 8.89 13.92
N GLN A 29 19.00 10.17 14.25
CA GLN A 29 17.87 11.01 14.69
C GLN A 29 16.89 11.39 13.56
N VAL A 30 17.35 11.48 12.30
CA VAL A 30 16.49 11.79 11.14
C VAL A 30 15.76 10.54 10.64
N LEU A 31 16.41 9.38 10.65
CA LEU A 31 15.85 8.08 10.27
C LEU A 31 14.96 7.52 11.39
N VAL A 32 15.26 7.82 12.65
CA VAL A 32 14.44 7.46 13.80
C VAL A 32 13.59 8.66 14.20
N THR A 33 12.50 8.87 13.46
CA THR A 33 11.32 9.50 14.07
C THR A 33 10.91 8.60 15.24
N LYS A 34 11.14 9.07 16.48
CA LYS A 34 10.66 8.42 17.71
C LYS A 34 9.13 8.45 17.72
N ARG A 35 8.53 7.50 17.03
CA ARG A 35 7.09 7.19 17.10
C ARG A 35 6.91 5.91 17.89
N SER A 36 5.76 5.78 18.56
CA SER A 36 5.40 4.55 19.25
C SER A 36 5.46 3.36 18.28
N GLN A 37 5.79 2.19 18.81
CA GLN A 37 5.98 0.98 18.03
C GLN A 37 4.74 0.62 17.18
N GLU A 38 3.54 0.87 17.71
CA GLU A 38 2.27 0.69 17.01
C GLU A 38 2.13 1.61 15.80
N VAL A 39 2.45 2.91 15.95
CA VAL A 39 2.36 3.87 14.83
C VAL A 39 3.36 3.50 13.73
N ARG A 40 4.57 3.05 14.11
CA ARG A 40 5.58 2.60 13.14
C ARG A 40 5.10 1.38 12.34
N LYS A 41 4.53 0.38 13.01
CA LYS A 41 3.98 -0.82 12.35
C LYS A 41 2.85 -0.47 11.37
N GLY A 42 1.94 0.43 11.76
CA GLY A 42 0.87 0.89 10.86
C GLY A 42 1.41 1.58 9.60
N GLU A 43 2.45 2.41 9.75
CA GLU A 43 3.13 3.04 8.60
C GLU A 43 3.86 2.03 7.72
N ASP A 44 4.51 1.03 8.32
CA ASP A 44 5.19 -0.04 7.60
C ASP A 44 4.21 -0.88 6.77
N ILE A 45 3.04 -1.24 7.32
CA ILE A 45 1.96 -1.93 6.58
C ILE A 45 1.52 -1.10 5.38
N TRP A 46 1.28 0.20 5.58
CA TRP A 46 0.83 1.09 4.52
C TRP A 46 1.86 1.23 3.40
N LEU A 47 3.14 1.28 3.79
CA LEU A 47 4.26 1.35 2.87
C LEU A 47 4.41 0.05 2.05
N TRP A 48 4.24 -1.11 2.68
CA TRP A 48 4.21 -2.40 1.99
C TRP A 48 3.02 -2.53 1.04
N HIS A 49 1.84 -2.11 1.49
CA HIS A 49 0.63 -2.07 0.67
C HIS A 49 0.83 -1.29 -0.62
N LYS A 50 1.43 -0.09 -0.54
CA LYS A 50 1.76 0.71 -1.74
C LYS A 50 2.85 0.07 -2.59
N ARG A 51 3.91 -0.47 -1.99
CA ARG A 51 5.05 -1.07 -2.72
C ARG A 51 4.69 -2.33 -3.51
N ILE A 52 3.69 -3.10 -3.04
CA ILE A 52 3.25 -4.35 -3.66
C ILE A 52 2.03 -4.09 -4.58
N GLY A 53 1.74 -2.83 -4.90
CA GLY A 53 0.67 -2.49 -5.83
C GLY A 53 -0.72 -2.74 -5.24
N HIS A 54 -0.96 -2.24 -4.02
CA HIS A 54 -2.27 -2.25 -3.37
C HIS A 54 -2.85 -3.66 -3.10
N ALA A 55 -1.98 -4.65 -2.91
CA ALA A 55 -2.40 -5.99 -2.51
C ALA A 55 -3.23 -5.99 -1.21
N SER A 56 -4.10 -6.99 -1.04
CA SER A 56 -4.96 -7.07 0.14
C SER A 56 -4.15 -7.19 1.43
N PHE A 57 -4.62 -6.59 2.53
CA PHE A 57 -3.90 -6.64 3.81
C PHE A 57 -3.67 -8.08 4.29
N GLY A 58 -4.63 -8.98 4.10
CA GLY A 58 -4.45 -10.40 4.42
C GLY A 58 -3.43 -11.13 3.53
N TYR A 59 -3.14 -10.64 2.32
CA TYR A 59 -2.05 -11.16 1.51
C TYR A 59 -0.69 -10.66 2.01
N ILE A 60 -0.60 -9.38 2.37
CA ILE A 60 0.63 -8.77 2.89
C ILE A 60 0.96 -9.35 4.28
N ASP A 61 -0.04 -9.61 5.11
CA ASP A 61 0.11 -10.26 6.41
C ASP A 61 0.75 -11.66 6.29
N LYS A 62 0.38 -12.44 5.28
CA LYS A 62 1.04 -13.74 5.01
C LYS A 62 2.50 -13.61 4.58
N LEU A 63 2.89 -12.50 3.96
CA LEU A 63 4.26 -12.25 3.53
C LEU A 63 5.13 -11.66 4.65
N PHE A 64 4.54 -10.84 5.52
CA PHE A 64 5.25 -10.02 6.51
C PHE A 64 4.54 -10.02 7.87
N SER A 65 4.23 -11.20 8.41
CA SER A 65 3.41 -11.34 9.63
C SER A 65 3.96 -10.59 10.84
N ASN A 66 5.30 -10.45 10.93
CA ASN A 66 5.97 -9.68 11.98
C ASN A 66 5.60 -8.19 11.99
N VAL A 67 5.17 -7.63 10.85
CA VAL A 67 4.73 -6.23 10.74
C VAL A 67 3.27 -6.08 11.23
N PHE A 68 2.47 -7.14 11.10
CA PHE A 68 1.05 -7.18 11.48
C PHE A 68 0.80 -7.66 12.92
N ASP A 69 1.86 -7.99 13.68
CA ASP A 69 1.74 -8.38 15.08
C ASP A 69 0.91 -7.37 15.88
N GLN A 70 -0.23 -7.83 16.40
CA GLN A 70 -1.23 -7.09 17.20
C GLN A 70 -2.05 -6.05 16.41
N ILE A 71 -2.09 -6.13 15.08
CA ILE A 71 -2.89 -5.25 14.23
C ILE A 71 -4.05 -6.05 13.64
N ASP A 72 -5.28 -5.61 13.92
CA ASP A 72 -6.46 -6.19 13.28
C ASP A 72 -6.56 -5.69 11.83
N THR A 73 -6.36 -6.61 10.88
CA THR A 73 -6.44 -6.30 9.44
C THR A 73 -7.78 -5.71 9.00
N LEU A 74 -8.87 -5.95 9.74
CA LEU A 74 -10.20 -5.39 9.46
C LEU A 74 -10.28 -3.87 9.72
N THR A 75 -9.37 -3.34 10.53
CA THR A 75 -9.29 -1.91 10.82
C THR A 75 -8.54 -1.12 9.74
N LEU A 76 -7.88 -1.82 8.82
CA LEU A 76 -7.08 -1.21 7.76
C LEU A 76 -7.97 -0.82 6.58
N TYR A 77 -7.95 0.47 6.27
CA TYR A 77 -8.77 1.06 5.23
C TYR A 77 -7.91 1.80 4.20
N CYS A 78 -8.23 1.61 2.91
CA CYS A 78 -7.62 2.36 1.82
C CYS A 78 -8.68 2.89 0.86
N ASP A 79 -8.78 4.21 0.83
CA ASP A 79 -9.62 5.01 -0.06
C ASP A 79 -9.31 4.72 -1.54
N VAL A 80 -8.03 4.68 -1.92
CA VAL A 80 -7.63 4.34 -3.29
C VAL A 80 -8.13 2.94 -3.68
N CYS A 81 -7.95 1.95 -2.82
CA CYS A 81 -8.40 0.59 -3.11
C CYS A 81 -9.92 0.44 -3.09
N GLU A 82 -10.64 1.18 -2.25
CA GLU A 82 -12.10 1.16 -2.24
C GLU A 82 -12.62 1.74 -3.55
N LEU A 83 -12.08 2.88 -3.98
CA LEU A 83 -12.46 3.52 -5.24
C LEU A 83 -12.12 2.65 -6.45
N GLU A 84 -10.92 2.04 -6.48
CA GLU A 84 -10.54 1.12 -7.56
C GLU A 84 -11.38 -0.17 -7.57
N LYS A 85 -11.67 -0.76 -6.41
CA LYS A 85 -12.49 -1.99 -6.32
C LYS A 85 -13.98 -1.75 -6.55
N SER A 86 -14.47 -0.55 -6.30
CA SER A 86 -15.88 -0.20 -6.51
C SER A 86 -16.32 -0.37 -7.97
N HIS A 87 -15.37 -0.28 -8.91
CA HIS A 87 -15.64 -0.45 -10.34
C HIS A 87 -15.93 -1.90 -10.75
N ILE A 88 -15.64 -2.88 -9.89
CA ILE A 88 -15.89 -4.31 -10.15
C ILE A 88 -17.26 -4.75 -9.59
N THR A 89 -17.80 -4.03 -8.61
CA THR A 89 -19.10 -4.31 -8.01
C THR A 89 -20.24 -3.69 -8.81
N PHE A 90 -20.28 -3.96 -10.12
CA PHE A 90 -21.53 -3.78 -10.85
C PHE A 90 -22.50 -4.86 -10.35
N PHE A 91 -23.35 -4.49 -9.38
CA PHE A 91 -24.68 -5.06 -9.25
C PHE A 91 -25.45 -4.69 -10.52
N PHE A 92 -25.13 -5.34 -11.65
CA PHE A 92 -26.16 -5.54 -12.65
C PHE A 92 -27.25 -6.30 -11.93
N PRO A 93 -28.50 -5.81 -11.86
CA PRO A 93 -29.57 -6.70 -11.49
C PRO A 93 -29.44 -7.88 -12.45
N LEU A 94 -29.34 -9.09 -11.91
CA LEU A 94 -29.54 -10.32 -12.66
C LEU A 94 -31.00 -10.28 -13.10
N ILE A 95 -31.33 -9.41 -14.06
CA ILE A 95 -32.56 -9.49 -14.83
C ILE A 95 -32.34 -10.76 -15.62
N SER A 96 -32.84 -11.85 -15.05
CA SER A 96 -32.87 -13.15 -15.68
C SER A 96 -33.91 -13.09 -16.80
N ASN A 97 -33.58 -12.40 -17.89
CA ASN A 97 -34.23 -12.58 -19.19
C ASN A 97 -33.78 -13.91 -19.81
N LYS A 98 -33.67 -14.96 -18.99
CA LYS A 98 -33.36 -16.32 -19.40
C LYS A 98 -34.66 -17.08 -19.37
N SER A 99 -35.05 -17.62 -20.51
CA SER A 99 -36.17 -18.55 -20.56
C SER A 99 -35.75 -19.90 -19.98
N SER A 100 -36.70 -20.58 -19.33
CA SER A 100 -36.58 -21.97 -18.90
C SER A 100 -36.71 -22.99 -20.04
N PHE A 101 -37.01 -22.54 -21.27
CA PHE A 101 -37.23 -23.38 -22.45
C PHE A 101 -36.43 -22.90 -23.67
N LEU A 102 -35.95 -23.85 -24.48
CA LEU A 102 -35.23 -23.59 -25.75
C LEU A 102 -36.12 -22.78 -26.73
N PHE A 103 -35.52 -21.81 -27.43
CA PHE A 103 -36.12 -20.94 -28.47
C PHE A 103 -37.15 -19.89 -28.04
N MET A 104 -37.38 -19.67 -26.75
CA MET A 104 -38.38 -18.70 -26.28
C MET A 104 -37.94 -17.23 -26.31
N ILE A 105 -36.64 -16.95 -26.38
CA ILE A 105 -36.12 -15.59 -26.41
C ILE A 105 -35.20 -15.46 -27.62
N ILE A 106 -35.60 -14.60 -28.55
CA ILE A 106 -34.81 -14.22 -29.71
C ILE A 106 -34.46 -12.75 -29.50
N HIS A 107 -33.17 -12.47 -29.27
CA HIS A 107 -32.66 -11.10 -29.24
C HIS A 107 -32.31 -10.71 -30.68
N TYR A 108 -32.90 -9.62 -31.16
CA TYR A 108 -32.56 -9.00 -32.43
C TYR A 108 -32.14 -7.56 -32.13
N ASP A 109 -30.97 -7.16 -32.62
CA ASP A 109 -30.47 -5.78 -32.56
C ASP A 109 -30.48 -5.20 -33.99
N VAL A 110 -30.66 -3.89 -34.13
CA VAL A 110 -30.79 -3.18 -35.43
C VAL A 110 -29.44 -2.69 -35.93
#